data_AF-A0A497REC2-F1
#
_entry.id   AF-A0A497REC2-F1
#
_cell.length_a   1.000
_cell.length_b   1.000
_cell.length_c   1.000
_cell.angle_alpha   90.00
_cell.angle_beta   90.00
_cell.angle_gamma   90.00
#
_symmetry.space_group_name_H-M   'P 1'
#
loop_
_entity.id
_entity.type
_entity.pdbx_description
1 polymer ?
#
loop_
_entity_poly.entity_id
_entity_poly.type
_entity_poly.pdbx_seq_one_letter_code
_entity_poly.pdbx_strand_id
1 'polypeptide(L)'
;MKKRILITGKVHDVGYRPFLLGLAESLEIERFFADNVFVDGKQAVEILVDGEEDKVNAFIEALKRKKPENAEIEKIEVEDYDREVMKTESYYRYLTAMQLSKIATYGGRMLEKQDTMLEKQDETIKVIKEESKKTREEIGGKIDLLRSDLKEYIESNLKSIRQEISEIKQVLRKAGIM
;
A
#
# COMPACT_ATOMS: atom_id res chain seq x y z
N MET A 1 3.84 39.87 21.25
CA MET A 1 4.71 40.09 20.09
C MET A 1 4.15 39.34 18.89
N LYS A 2 4.38 39.87 17.70
CA LYS A 2 3.90 39.30 16.45
C LYS A 2 5.08 38.94 15.56
N LYS A 3 5.08 37.71 15.04
CA LYS A 3 6.14 37.24 14.13
C LYS A 3 5.55 36.55 12.92
N ARG A 4 6.22 36.74 11.79
CA ARG A 4 6.06 35.96 10.57
C ARG A 4 7.25 35.04 10.46
N ILE A 5 7.00 33.75 10.28
CA ILE A 5 8.03 32.73 10.16
C ILE A 5 7.83 32.00 8.85
N LEU A 6 8.87 31.88 8.05
CA LEU A 6 8.84 31.16 6.78
C LEU A 6 9.80 29.98 6.85
N ILE A 7 9.28 28.77 6.67
CA ILE A 7 10.07 27.53 6.64
C ILE A 7 10.09 27.02 5.21
N THR A 8 11.26 27.04 4.57
CA THR A 8 11.45 26.55 3.19
C THR A 8 12.11 25.17 3.20
N GLY A 9 11.69 24.29 2.30
CA GLY A 9 12.24 22.94 2.13
C GLY A 9 11.16 21.95 1.70
N LYS A 10 11.36 20.65 1.95
CA LYS A 10 10.32 19.62 1.70
C LYS A 10 9.34 19.58 2.88
N VAL A 11 8.36 20.47 2.83
CA VAL A 11 7.46 20.77 3.96
C VAL A 11 5.97 20.65 3.65
N HIS A 12 5.59 20.37 2.39
CA HIS A 12 4.20 20.12 2.02
C HIS A 12 3.84 18.63 2.17
N ASP A 13 2.59 18.36 2.53
CA ASP A 13 2.01 17.01 2.69
C ASP A 13 2.81 16.05 3.61
N VAL A 14 3.64 16.59 4.49
CA VAL A 14 4.41 15.86 5.53
C VAL A 14 3.83 16.06 6.94
N GLY A 15 2.61 16.61 7.06
CA GLY A 15 1.96 16.84 8.36
C GLY A 15 2.41 18.11 9.10
N TYR A 16 3.11 19.02 8.43
CA TYR A 16 3.69 20.21 9.06
C TYR A 16 2.66 21.14 9.70
N ARG A 17 1.54 21.45 9.01
CA ARG A 17 0.49 22.36 9.54
C ARG A 17 -0.20 21.82 10.81
N PRO A 18 -0.64 20.54 10.89
CA PRO A 18 -1.13 19.96 12.14
C PRO A 18 -0.09 19.95 13.26
N PHE A 19 1.17 19.63 12.93
CA PHE A 19 2.28 19.65 13.90
C PHE A 19 2.46 21.05 14.52
N LEU A 20 2.47 22.08 13.68
CA LEU A 20 2.61 23.47 14.11
C LEU A 20 1.43 23.92 14.99
N LEU A 21 0.21 23.53 14.64
CA LEU A 21 -0.97 23.80 15.45
C LEU A 21 -0.85 23.16 16.84
N GLY A 22 -0.48 21.88 16.90
CA GLY A 22 -0.27 21.20 18.18
C GLY A 22 0.82 21.86 19.03
N LEU A 23 1.87 22.37 18.40
CA LEU A 23 2.91 23.13 19.09
C LEU A 23 2.39 24.47 19.63
N ALA A 24 1.62 25.21 18.83
CA ALA A 24 1.03 26.48 19.24
C ALA A 24 0.05 26.31 20.41
N GLU A 25 -0.80 25.28 20.35
CA GLU A 25 -1.72 24.90 21.44
C GLU A 25 -0.95 24.52 22.72
N SER A 26 0.13 23.74 22.60
CA SER A 26 0.94 23.33 23.77
C SER A 26 1.64 24.49 24.48
N LEU A 27 1.83 25.62 23.79
CA LEU A 27 2.41 26.85 24.32
C LEU A 27 1.35 27.91 24.63
N GLU A 28 0.06 27.54 24.55
CA GLU A 28 -1.09 28.42 24.81
C GLU A 28 -1.02 29.73 24.01
N ILE A 29 -0.67 29.63 22.73
CA ILE A 29 -0.64 30.75 21.81
C ILE A 29 -2.07 31.02 21.33
N GLU A 30 -2.60 32.19 21.66
CA GLU A 30 -4.00 32.56 21.37
C GLU A 30 -4.28 32.80 19.88
N ARG A 31 -3.27 33.24 19.12
CA ARG A 31 -3.42 33.63 17.72
C ARG A 31 -2.33 33.01 16.85
N PHE A 32 -2.76 32.16 15.94
CA PHE A 32 -1.89 31.33 15.13
C PHE A 32 -2.51 31.08 13.75
N PHE A 33 -1.67 31.10 12.74
CA PHE A 33 -2.01 30.70 11.38
C PHE A 33 -0.81 30.00 10.75
N ALA A 34 -1.06 28.98 9.93
CA ALA A 34 -0.05 28.44 9.06
C ALA A 34 -0.65 28.03 7.73
N ASP A 35 0.07 28.30 6.64
CA ASP A 35 -0.34 27.84 5.32
C ASP A 35 0.84 27.43 4.44
N ASN A 36 0.53 26.56 3.48
CA ASN A 36 1.49 26.12 2.49
C ASN A 36 1.57 27.17 1.38
N VAL A 37 2.78 27.71 1.18
CA VAL A 37 3.07 28.68 0.13
C VAL A 37 4.21 28.17 -0.75
N PHE A 38 4.43 28.83 -1.88
CA PHE A 38 5.60 28.61 -2.73
C PHE A 38 6.44 29.89 -2.77
N VAL A 39 7.73 29.75 -2.49
CA VAL A 39 8.71 30.85 -2.56
C VAL A 39 9.78 30.42 -3.54
N ASP A 40 9.95 31.19 -4.61
CA ASP A 40 10.87 30.89 -5.72
C ASP A 40 10.73 29.46 -6.28
N GLY A 41 9.47 28.98 -6.38
CA GLY A 41 9.16 27.63 -6.85
C GLY A 41 9.47 26.50 -5.85
N LYS A 42 9.98 26.82 -4.66
CA LYS A 42 10.19 25.86 -3.58
C LYS A 42 9.00 25.83 -2.63
N GLN A 43 8.77 24.66 -2.05
CA GLN A 43 7.76 24.49 -1.00
C GLN A 43 8.19 25.26 0.24
N ALA A 44 7.25 26.00 0.81
CA ALA A 44 7.42 26.66 2.08
C ALA A 44 6.13 26.62 2.92
N VAL A 45 6.29 26.73 4.24
CA VAL A 45 5.18 26.94 5.17
C VAL A 45 5.36 28.32 5.77
N GLU A 46 4.38 29.19 5.52
CA GLU A 46 4.27 30.48 6.17
C GLU A 46 3.51 30.29 7.49
N ILE A 47 4.01 30.91 8.55
CA ILE A 47 3.47 30.84 9.89
C ILE A 47 3.33 32.27 10.40
N LEU A 48 2.16 32.60 10.91
CA LEU A 48 1.90 33.87 11.58
C LEU A 48 1.52 33.57 13.02
N VAL A 49 2.19 34.23 13.95
CA VAL A 49 2.02 33.99 15.38
C VAL A 49 1.92 35.31 16.12
N ASP A 50 0.95 35.40 17.03
CA ASP A 50 0.75 36.55 17.91
C ASP A 50 0.40 36.08 19.32
N GLY A 51 1.19 36.52 20.31
CA GLY A 51 1.05 36.09 21.70
C GLY A 51 2.10 36.75 22.59
N GLU A 52 2.21 36.31 23.84
CA GLU A 52 3.24 36.81 24.77
C GLU A 52 4.66 36.55 24.23
N GLU A 53 5.59 37.45 24.52
CA GLU A 53 6.97 37.38 23.99
C GLU A 53 7.66 36.06 24.34
N ASP A 54 7.56 35.63 25.59
CA ASP A 54 8.15 34.36 26.05
C ASP A 54 7.57 33.14 25.31
N LYS A 55 6.26 33.13 25.07
CA LYS A 55 5.55 32.05 24.36
C LYS A 55 5.96 31.99 22.89
N VAL A 56 6.03 33.14 22.22
CA VAL A 56 6.43 33.22 20.80
C VAL A 56 7.90 32.83 20.63
N ASN A 57 8.79 33.28 21.52
CA ASN A 57 10.19 32.89 21.50
C ASN A 57 10.36 31.38 21.76
N ALA A 58 9.62 30.81 22.71
CA ALA A 58 9.61 29.36 22.95
C ALA A 58 9.13 28.56 21.72
N PHE A 59 8.13 29.08 21.00
CA PHE A 59 7.65 28.49 19.75
C PHE A 59 8.75 28.46 18.69
N ILE A 60 9.41 29.60 18.45
CA ILE A 60 10.52 29.71 17.48
C ILE A 60 11.65 28.74 17.81
N GLU A 61 12.02 28.63 19.09
CA GLU A 61 13.05 27.68 19.53
C GLU A 61 12.62 26.21 19.34
N ALA A 62 11.35 25.90 19.56
CA ALA A 62 10.82 24.56 19.32
C ALA A 62 10.84 24.19 17.82
N LEU A 63 10.59 25.13 16.91
CA LEU A 63 10.68 24.91 15.45
C LEU A 63 12.08 24.50 14.98
N LYS A 64 13.13 24.98 15.67
CA LYS A 64 14.52 24.62 15.35
C LYS A 64 14.88 23.21 15.83
N ARG A 65 14.18 22.70 16.85
CA ARG A 65 14.48 21.43 17.53
C ARG A 65 13.60 20.28 17.07
N LYS A 66 12.36 20.57 16.69
CA LYS A 66 11.34 19.56 16.37
C LYS A 66 10.78 19.82 14.97
N LYS A 67 10.60 18.74 14.22
CA LYS A 67 9.98 18.74 12.91
C LYS A 67 9.19 17.44 12.70
N PRO A 68 8.24 17.39 11.76
CA PRO A 68 7.64 16.13 11.33
C PRO A 68 8.69 15.17 10.76
N GLU A 69 8.45 13.86 10.90
CA GLU A 69 9.38 12.79 10.50
C GLU A 69 9.83 12.91 9.04
N ASN A 70 8.90 13.22 8.13
CA ASN A 70 9.15 13.27 6.70
C ASN A 70 9.53 14.67 6.18
N ALA A 71 9.76 15.65 7.07
CA ALA A 71 10.06 17.01 6.67
C ALA A 71 11.57 17.26 6.52
N GLU A 72 11.96 17.99 5.48
CA GLU A 72 13.33 18.48 5.29
C GLU A 72 13.30 20.01 5.26
N ILE A 73 14.05 20.63 6.18
CA ILE A 73 14.10 22.08 6.33
C ILE A 73 15.40 22.57 5.70
N GLU A 74 15.30 23.48 4.73
CA GLU A 74 16.44 24.17 4.12
C GLU A 74 16.74 25.50 4.83
N LYS A 75 15.69 26.27 5.14
CA LYS A 75 15.82 27.63 5.67
C LYS A 75 14.64 27.98 6.56
N ILE A 76 14.91 28.70 7.65
CA ILE A 76 13.89 29.33 8.49
C ILE A 76 14.19 30.82 8.55
N GLU A 77 13.20 31.64 8.20
CA GLU A 77 13.28 33.10 8.26
C GLU A 77 12.25 33.60 9.26
N VAL A 78 12.63 34.58 10.08
CA VAL A 78 11.76 35.14 11.12
C VAL A 78 11.79 36.66 10.98
N GLU A 79 10.61 37.24 10.82
CA GLU A 79 10.40 38.68 10.59
C GLU A 79 9.35 39.21 11.57
N ASP A 80 9.41 40.52 11.85
CA ASP A 80 8.32 41.20 12.55
C ASP A 80 7.07 41.25 11.67
N TYR A 81 5.91 41.11 12.31
CA TYR A 81 4.61 41.14 11.62
C TYR A 81 3.70 42.16 12.28
N ASP A 82 3.05 43.01 11.49
CA ASP A 82 2.24 44.12 12.01
C ASP A 82 0.73 43.87 11.91
N ARG A 83 0.30 43.01 10.99
CA ARG A 83 -1.13 42.74 10.73
C ARG A 83 -1.76 41.84 11.79
N GLU A 84 -3.06 41.63 11.66
CA GLU A 84 -3.81 40.74 12.53
C GLU A 84 -3.54 39.26 12.16
N VAL A 85 -3.34 38.43 13.19
CA VAL A 85 -3.25 36.97 13.06
C VAL A 85 -4.59 36.39 13.50
N MET A 86 -5.11 35.34 12.86
CA MET A 86 -6.38 34.76 13.29
C MET A 86 -6.27 34.05 14.65
N LYS A 87 -7.39 33.88 15.37
CA LYS A 87 -7.41 33.09 16.62
C LYS A 87 -7.06 31.63 16.33
N THR A 88 -6.27 31.00 17.19
CA THR A 88 -5.86 29.59 17.08
C THR A 88 -7.06 28.66 16.95
N GLU A 89 -8.10 28.87 17.76
CA GLU A 89 -9.36 28.10 17.67
C GLU A 89 -10.06 28.23 16.30
N SER A 90 -9.99 29.41 15.69
CA SER A 90 -10.54 29.63 14.35
C SER A 90 -9.71 28.93 13.28
N TYR A 91 -8.38 28.92 13.44
CA TYR A 91 -7.49 28.17 12.57
C TYR A 91 -7.67 26.66 12.74
N TYR A 92 -7.90 26.16 13.97
CA TYR A 92 -8.24 24.77 14.22
C TYR A 92 -9.49 24.34 13.44
N ARG A 93 -10.57 25.14 13.49
CA ARG A 93 -11.80 24.90 12.70
C ARG A 93 -11.51 24.89 11.19
N TYR A 94 -10.79 25.89 10.70
CA TYR A 94 -10.40 26.00 9.31
C TYR A 94 -9.59 24.79 8.83
N LEU A 95 -8.51 24.45 9.54
CA LEU A 95 -7.64 23.33 9.21
C LEU A 95 -8.43 22.01 9.25
N THR A 96 -9.29 21.81 10.25
CA THR A 96 -10.13 20.62 10.35
C THR A 96 -11.06 20.48 9.14
N ALA A 97 -11.75 21.56 8.74
CA ALA A 97 -12.62 21.54 7.56
C ALA A 97 -11.84 21.22 6.28
N MET A 98 -10.63 21.78 6.12
CA MET A 98 -9.76 21.45 4.99
C MET A 98 -9.33 19.98 5.00
N GLN A 99 -8.97 19.42 6.16
CA GLN A 99 -8.56 18.01 6.27
C GLN A 99 -9.73 17.07 5.95
N LEU A 100 -10.94 17.37 6.44
CA LEU A 100 -12.14 16.61 6.11
C LEU A 100 -12.44 16.63 4.60
N SER A 101 -12.31 17.79 3.96
CA SER A 101 -12.46 17.92 2.51
C SER A 101 -11.42 17.11 1.73
N LYS A 102 -10.15 17.14 2.18
CA LYS A 102 -9.09 16.29 1.62
C LYS A 102 -9.43 14.80 1.77
N ILE A 103 -9.87 14.37 2.95
CA ILE A 103 -10.26 12.98 3.22
C ILE A 103 -11.42 12.57 2.31
N ALA A 104 -12.46 13.39 2.17
CA ALA A 104 -13.59 13.10 1.28
C ALA A 104 -13.13 12.93 -0.19
N THR A 105 -12.27 13.85 -0.67
CA THR A 105 -11.77 13.84 -2.04
C THR A 105 -10.86 12.64 -2.32
N TYR A 106 -9.83 12.44 -1.50
CA TYR A 106 -8.89 11.34 -1.68
C TYR A 106 -9.52 9.99 -1.34
N GLY A 107 -10.42 9.95 -0.36
CA GLY A 107 -11.21 8.78 -0.01
C GLY A 107 -12.10 8.32 -1.15
N GLY A 108 -12.81 9.24 -1.82
CA GLY A 108 -13.60 8.92 -3.01
C GLY A 108 -12.75 8.31 -4.14
N ARG A 109 -11.62 8.95 -4.47
CA ARG A 109 -10.67 8.42 -5.47
C ARG A 109 -10.08 7.07 -5.09
N MET A 110 -9.89 6.82 -3.79
CA MET A 110 -9.39 5.53 -3.30
C MET A 110 -10.44 4.43 -3.47
N LEU A 111 -11.72 4.72 -3.20
CA LEU A 111 -12.82 3.78 -3.43
C LEU A 111 -12.92 3.40 -4.91
N GLU A 112 -12.90 4.37 -5.82
CA GLU A 112 -12.91 4.10 -7.27
C GLU A 112 -11.75 3.19 -7.73
N LYS A 113 -10.55 3.42 -7.17
CA LYS A 113 -9.38 2.57 -7.45
C LYS A 113 -9.54 1.17 -6.87
N GLN A 114 -10.18 1.02 -5.71
CA GLN A 114 -10.48 -0.27 -5.11
C GLN A 114 -11.52 -1.03 -5.93
N ASP A 115 -12.58 -0.37 -6.41
CA ASP A 115 -13.58 -0.98 -7.28
C ASP A 115 -12.93 -1.49 -8.58
N THR A 116 -12.09 -0.67 -9.22
CA THR A 116 -11.33 -1.09 -10.41
C THR A 116 -10.40 -2.27 -10.11
N MET A 117 -9.82 -2.34 -8.91
CA MET A 117 -8.96 -3.45 -8.50
C MET A 117 -9.77 -4.73 -8.27
N LEU A 118 -10.97 -4.65 -7.70
CA LEU A 118 -11.88 -5.78 -7.52
C LEU A 118 -12.30 -6.36 -8.87
N GLU A 119 -12.65 -5.51 -9.84
CA GLU A 119 -12.98 -5.95 -11.21
C GLU A 119 -11.84 -6.74 -11.85
N LYS A 120 -10.60 -6.23 -11.74
CA LYS A 120 -9.40 -6.93 -12.25
C LYS A 120 -9.13 -8.25 -11.51
N GLN A 121 -9.43 -8.31 -10.22
CA GLN A 121 -9.32 -9.55 -9.45
C GLN A 121 -10.36 -10.58 -9.92
N ASP A 122 -11.60 -10.16 -10.19
CA ASP A 122 -12.64 -11.04 -10.73
C ASP A 122 -12.25 -11.61 -12.10
N GLU A 123 -11.69 -10.78 -12.98
CA GLU A 123 -11.13 -11.23 -14.26
C GLU A 123 -10.00 -12.25 -14.07
N THR A 124 -9.06 -11.96 -13.16
CA THR A 124 -7.95 -12.87 -12.85
C THR A 124 -8.47 -14.22 -12.31
N ILE A 125 -9.46 -14.19 -11.42
CA ILE A 125 -10.10 -15.39 -10.86
C ILE A 125 -10.80 -16.21 -11.97
N LYS A 126 -11.48 -15.55 -12.92
CA LYS A 126 -12.09 -16.23 -14.07
C LYS A 126 -11.04 -16.97 -14.91
N VAL A 127 -9.95 -16.28 -15.28
CA VAL A 127 -8.85 -16.89 -16.05
C VAL A 127 -8.25 -18.08 -15.30
N ILE A 128 -7.98 -17.95 -14.00
CA ILE A 128 -7.44 -19.05 -13.18
C ILE A 128 -8.39 -20.25 -13.17
N LYS A 129 -9.71 -20.03 -13.04
CA LYS A 129 -10.70 -21.12 -13.06
C LYS A 129 -10.74 -21.82 -14.42
N GLU A 130 -10.72 -21.06 -15.51
CA GLU A 130 -10.71 -21.61 -16.87
C GLU A 130 -9.45 -22.44 -17.14
N GLU A 131 -8.27 -21.88 -16.85
CA GLU A 131 -7.00 -22.58 -17.05
C GLU A 131 -6.87 -23.81 -16.14
N SER A 132 -7.35 -23.73 -14.90
CA SER A 132 -7.39 -24.88 -13.99
C SER A 132 -8.31 -25.98 -14.53
N LYS A 133 -9.45 -25.62 -15.14
CA LYS A 133 -10.36 -26.59 -15.75
C LYS A 133 -9.71 -27.28 -16.95
N LYS A 134 -9.14 -26.51 -17.89
CA LYS A 134 -8.41 -27.06 -19.05
C LYS A 134 -7.29 -28.00 -18.60
N THR A 135 -6.50 -27.57 -17.62
CA THR A 135 -5.41 -28.39 -17.06
C THR A 135 -5.92 -29.71 -16.49
N ARG A 136 -7.04 -29.70 -15.76
CA ARG A 136 -7.65 -30.94 -15.21
C ARG A 136 -8.17 -31.85 -16.32
N GLU A 137 -8.79 -31.31 -17.36
CA GLU A 137 -9.28 -32.07 -18.51
C GLU A 137 -8.12 -32.72 -19.28
N GLU A 138 -7.06 -31.98 -19.56
CA GLU A 138 -5.86 -32.50 -20.23
C GLU A 138 -5.16 -33.59 -19.41
N ILE A 139 -4.99 -33.36 -18.10
CA ILE A 139 -4.39 -34.36 -17.20
C ILE A 139 -5.28 -35.60 -17.11
N GLY A 140 -6.60 -35.43 -16.99
CA GLY A 140 -7.56 -36.53 -16.97
C GLY A 140 -7.47 -37.39 -18.22
N GLY A 141 -7.46 -36.76 -19.41
CA GLY A 141 -7.29 -37.48 -20.68
C GLY A 141 -5.97 -38.25 -20.78
N LYS A 142 -4.85 -37.65 -20.34
CA LYS A 142 -3.55 -38.35 -20.28
C LYS A 142 -3.58 -39.54 -19.33
N ILE A 143 -4.24 -39.42 -18.17
CA ILE A 143 -4.40 -40.54 -17.21
C ILE A 143 -5.21 -41.68 -17.83
N ASP A 144 -6.29 -41.37 -18.54
CA ASP A 144 -7.15 -42.40 -19.15
C ASP A 144 -6.44 -43.14 -20.30
N LEU A 145 -5.63 -42.43 -21.09
CA LEU A 145 -4.73 -43.04 -22.08
C LEU A 145 -3.71 -43.97 -21.42
N LEU A 146 -2.98 -43.49 -20.40
CA LEU A 146 -2.01 -44.31 -19.67
C LEU A 146 -2.63 -45.57 -19.06
N ARG A 147 -3.86 -45.48 -18.54
CA ARG A 147 -4.59 -46.65 -18.03
C ARG A 147 -4.89 -47.66 -19.13
N SER A 148 -5.26 -47.19 -20.31
CA SER A 148 -5.55 -48.03 -21.47
C SER A 148 -4.28 -48.73 -21.95
N ASP A 149 -3.19 -47.98 -22.13
CA ASP A 149 -1.88 -48.50 -22.53
C ASP A 149 -1.37 -49.56 -21.54
N LEU A 150 -1.50 -49.30 -20.23
CA LEU A 150 -1.08 -50.24 -19.20
C LEU A 150 -1.93 -51.51 -19.22
N LYS A 151 -3.24 -51.39 -19.45
CA LYS A 151 -4.13 -52.55 -19.57
C LYS A 151 -3.71 -53.42 -20.76
N GLU A 152 -3.49 -52.82 -21.93
CA GLU A 152 -3.04 -53.54 -23.13
C GLU A 152 -1.68 -54.22 -22.91
N TYR A 153 -0.73 -53.51 -22.29
CA TYR A 153 0.58 -54.06 -21.94
C TYR A 153 0.46 -55.28 -20.99
N ILE A 154 -0.36 -55.18 -19.95
CA ILE A 154 -0.59 -56.29 -19.01
C ILE A 154 -1.27 -57.47 -19.71
N GLU A 155 -2.29 -57.23 -20.52
CA GLU A 155 -3.01 -58.29 -21.25
C GLU A 155 -2.07 -59.03 -22.22
N SER A 156 -1.24 -58.28 -22.97
CA SER A 156 -0.22 -58.83 -23.86
C SER A 156 0.79 -59.69 -23.09
N ASN A 157 1.37 -59.17 -22.02
CA ASN A 157 2.35 -59.90 -21.22
C ASN A 157 1.76 -61.13 -20.54
N LEU A 158 0.54 -61.04 -20.01
CA LEU A 158 -0.14 -62.21 -19.43
C LEU A 158 -0.41 -63.28 -20.49
N LYS A 159 -0.68 -62.90 -21.74
CA LYS A 159 -0.84 -63.86 -22.84
C LYS A 159 0.48 -64.56 -23.16
N SER A 160 1.58 -63.81 -23.27
CA SER A 160 2.92 -64.37 -23.49
C SER A 160 3.34 -65.32 -22.36
N ILE A 161 3.18 -64.91 -21.11
CA ILE A 161 3.50 -65.76 -19.93
C ILE A 161 2.65 -67.03 -19.93
N ARG A 162 1.35 -66.93 -20.24
CA ARG A 162 0.49 -68.13 -20.33
C ARG A 162 0.94 -69.08 -21.43
N GLN A 163 1.40 -68.56 -22.56
CA GLN A 163 1.93 -69.35 -23.66
C GLN A 163 3.23 -70.05 -23.25
N GLU A 164 4.19 -69.33 -22.68
CA GLU A 164 5.45 -69.88 -22.17
C GLU A 164 5.20 -70.98 -21.12
N ILE A 165 4.29 -70.76 -20.16
CA ILE A 165 3.90 -71.78 -19.18
C ILE A 165 3.31 -73.03 -19.86
N SER A 166 2.53 -72.85 -20.92
CA SER A 166 1.94 -73.96 -21.69
C SER A 166 3.02 -74.80 -22.36
N GLU A 167 4.00 -74.14 -22.99
CA GLU A 167 5.15 -74.78 -23.64
C GLU A 167 5.99 -75.54 -22.60
N ILE A 168 6.31 -74.93 -21.46
CA ILE A 168 7.03 -75.59 -20.35
C ILE A 168 6.26 -76.81 -19.86
N LYS A 169 4.94 -76.70 -19.65
CA LYS A 169 4.10 -77.84 -19.23
C LYS A 169 4.11 -78.97 -20.24
N GLN A 170 4.13 -78.68 -21.54
CA GLN A 170 4.22 -79.71 -22.58
C GLN A 170 5.57 -80.43 -22.56
N VAL A 171 6.67 -79.69 -22.38
CA VAL A 171 8.02 -80.28 -22.29
C VAL A 171 8.14 -81.17 -21.06
N LEU A 172 7.63 -80.73 -19.90
CA LEU A 172 7.67 -81.52 -18.66
C LEU A 172 6.89 -82.84 -18.78
N ARG A 173 5.72 -82.84 -19.45
CA ARG A 173 4.96 -84.07 -19.75
C ARG A 173 5.74 -85.02 -20.66
N LYS A 174 6.38 -84.51 -21.71
CA LYS A 174 7.21 -85.32 -22.62
C LYS A 174 8.42 -85.94 -21.92
N ALA A 175 8.95 -85.27 -20.90
CA ALA A 175 10.07 -85.74 -20.09
C ALA A 175 9.66 -86.71 -18.96
N GLY A 176 8.37 -86.96 -18.74
CA GLY A 176 7.87 -87.85 -17.68
C GLY A 176 8.03 -87.30 -16.25
N ILE A 177 8.27 -85.98 -16.11
CA ILE A 177 8.44 -85.28 -14.82
C ILE A 177 7.07 -84.84 -14.26
N MET A 178 6.06 -84.74 -15.14
CA MET A 178 4.68 -84.33 -14.85
C MET A 178 3.67 -85.20 -15.58
#